data_AF-A0A2N6VJ85-F1
#
_entry.id   AF-A0A2N6VJ85-F1
#
_cell.length_a   1.000
_cell.length_b   1.000
_cell.length_c   1.000
_cell.angle_alpha   90.00
_cell.angle_beta   90.00
_cell.angle_gamma   90.00
#
_symmetry.space_group_name_H-M   'P 1'
#
loop_
_entity.id
_entity.type
_entity.pdbx_description
1 polymer ?
#
loop_
_entity_poly.entity_id
_entity_poly.type
_entity_poly.pdbx_seq_one_letter_code
_entity_poly.pdbx_strand_id
1 'polypeptide(L)'
;LHPPTLALIDPEGYLVAKMSGEGHSKGITSLIEDLVEEHRAKGTLRSGNDPYVAPEPREGELFYPGKLIRLETAGHEGNILVGDSGHH
;
A
#
# COMPACT_ATOMS: atom_id res chain seq x y z
N LEU A 1 -2.44 4.60 20.49
CA LEU A 1 -2.67 3.74 19.32
C LEU A 1 -1.35 3.62 18.60
N HIS A 2 -0.81 2.42 18.42
CA HIS A 2 0.40 2.23 17.62
C HIS A 2 -0.01 2.33 16.14
N PRO A 3 0.67 3.15 15.32
CA PRO A 3 0.46 3.12 13.88
C PRO A 3 0.95 1.78 13.31
N PRO A 4 0.32 1.24 12.25
CA PRO A 4 -0.94 1.69 11.64
C PRO A 4 -2.19 1.27 12.46
N THR A 5 -3.34 1.88 12.16
CA THR A 5 -4.66 1.41 12.62
C THR A 5 -5.53 1.15 11.41
N LEU A 6 -6.06 -0.05 11.29
CA LEU A 6 -7.02 -0.45 10.26
C LEU A 6 -8.44 -0.22 10.78
N ALA A 7 -9.27 0.41 9.96
CA ALA A 7 -10.70 0.61 10.20
C ALA A 7 -11.44 0.08 8.97
N LEU A 8 -12.28 -0.93 9.16
CA LEU A 8 -13.05 -1.55 8.08
C LEU A 8 -14.47 -1.00 8.09
N ILE A 9 -14.89 -0.43 6.96
CA ILE A 9 -16.23 0.15 6.77
C ILE A 9 -16.95 -0.69 5.72
N ASP A 10 -18.19 -1.08 5.99
CA ASP A 10 -19.01 -1.85 5.05
C ASP A 10 -19.64 -0.96 3.94
N PRO A 11 -20.24 -1.54 2.88
CA PRO A 11 -20.92 -0.78 1.82
C PRO A 11 -22.10 0.10 2.29
N GLU A 12 -22.62 -0.15 3.48
CA GLU A 12 -23.73 0.59 4.08
C GLU A 12 -23.23 1.74 4.97
N GLY A 13 -21.91 1.87 5.16
CA GLY A 13 -21.24 2.96 5.85
C GLY A 13 -20.92 2.69 7.32
N TYR A 14 -21.05 1.46 7.81
CA TYR A 14 -20.81 1.10 9.21
C TYR A 14 -19.36 0.67 9.45
N LEU A 15 -18.77 1.14 10.55
CA LEU A 15 -17.49 0.64 11.06
C LEU A 15 -17.69 -0.75 11.67
N VAL A 16 -17.25 -1.78 10.98
CA VAL A 16 -17.48 -3.19 11.37
C VAL A 16 -16.29 -3.82 12.08
N ALA A 17 -15.08 -3.27 11.90
CA ALA A 17 -13.90 -3.71 12.64
C ALA A 17 -12.84 -2.61 12.79
N LYS A 18 -12.03 -2.75 13.85
CA LYS A 18 -10.86 -1.91 14.11
C LYS A 18 -9.71 -2.77 14.63
N MET A 19 -8.52 -2.59 14.06
CA MET A 19 -7.32 -3.34 14.44
C MET A 19 -6.15 -2.35 14.61
N SER A 20 -5.38 -2.46 15.69
CA SER A 20 -4.20 -1.60 15.94
C SER A 20 -2.91 -2.39 15.74
N GLY A 21 -1.91 -1.74 15.16
CA GLY A 21 -0.61 -2.34 14.88
C GLY A 21 -0.57 -3.10 13.56
N GLU A 22 0.57 -3.69 13.27
CA GLU A 22 0.83 -4.50 12.08
C GLU A 22 0.44 -5.98 12.29
N GLY A 23 0.48 -6.79 11.23
CA GLY A 23 0.37 -8.25 11.33
C GLY A 23 -1.05 -8.84 11.22
N HIS A 24 -2.04 -8.03 10.85
CA HIS A 24 -3.46 -8.45 10.81
C HIS A 24 -3.93 -9.05 9.49
N SER A 25 -3.02 -9.35 8.55
CA SER A 25 -3.34 -9.73 7.16
C SER A 25 -4.35 -10.87 7.07
N LYS A 26 -4.11 -11.99 7.75
CA LYS A 26 -5.03 -13.14 7.71
C LYS A 26 -6.41 -12.81 8.26
N GLY A 27 -6.46 -12.09 9.38
CA GLY A 27 -7.73 -11.73 10.03
C GLY A 27 -8.56 -10.76 9.19
N ILE A 28 -7.90 -9.77 8.57
CA ILE A 28 -8.62 -8.81 7.71
C ILE A 28 -9.05 -9.44 6.39
N THR A 29 -8.27 -10.37 5.81
CA THR A 29 -8.66 -11.08 4.59
C THR A 29 -9.95 -11.87 4.78
N SER A 30 -10.02 -12.72 5.81
CA SER A 30 -11.23 -13.52 6.07
C SER A 30 -12.44 -12.63 6.35
N LEU A 31 -12.27 -11.55 7.12
CA LEU A 31 -13.36 -10.62 7.39
C LEU A 31 -13.87 -9.92 6.13
N ILE A 32 -12.98 -9.54 5.21
CA ILE A 32 -13.36 -8.94 3.92
C ILE A 32 -14.13 -9.97 3.06
N GLU A 33 -13.67 -11.22 3.01
CA GLU A 33 -14.34 -12.29 2.25
C GLU A 33 -15.77 -12.50 2.74
N ASP A 34 -15.97 -12.62 4.05
CA ASP A 34 -17.29 -12.78 4.68
C ASP A 34 -18.22 -11.59 4.37
N LEU A 35 -17.72 -10.36 4.51
CA LEU A 35 -18.49 -9.14 4.21
C LEU A 35 -18.84 -9.05 2.72
N VAL A 36 -17.94 -9.45 1.83
CA VAL A 36 -18.23 -9.48 0.39
C VAL A 36 -19.36 -10.46 0.09
N GLU A 37 -19.36 -11.66 0.69
CA GLU A 37 -20.45 -12.61 0.52
C GLU A 37 -21.78 -12.08 1.07
N GLU A 38 -21.77 -11.54 2.29
CA GLU A 38 -22.94 -10.96 2.95
C GLU A 38 -23.56 -9.82 2.12
N HIS A 39 -22.75 -8.84 1.72
CA HIS A 39 -23.26 -7.66 1.01
C HIS A 39 -23.60 -7.95 -0.46
N ARG A 40 -23.04 -9.01 -1.07
CA ARG A 40 -23.56 -9.55 -2.34
C ARG A 40 -24.96 -10.12 -2.17
N ALA A 41 -25.17 -10.96 -1.15
CA ALA A 41 -26.47 -11.56 -0.89
C ALA A 41 -27.55 -10.52 -0.56
N LYS A 42 -27.18 -9.47 0.19
CA LYS A 42 -28.07 -8.32 0.48
C LYS A 42 -28.31 -7.40 -0.73
N GLY A 43 -27.49 -7.48 -1.78
CA GLY A 43 -27.52 -6.54 -2.90
C GLY A 43 -27.02 -5.13 -2.57
N THR A 44 -26.32 -4.96 -1.44
CA THR A 44 -25.76 -3.68 -1.00
C THR A 44 -24.33 -3.45 -1.50
N LEU A 45 -23.64 -4.50 -1.98
CA LEU A 45 -22.34 -4.37 -2.62
C LEU A 45 -22.48 -3.88 -4.07
N ARG A 46 -21.94 -2.70 -4.37
CA ARG A 46 -21.80 -2.22 -5.76
C ARG A 46 -20.61 -2.90 -6.44
N SER A 47 -20.85 -3.45 -7.64
CA SER A 47 -19.81 -3.96 -8.53
C SER A 47 -19.69 -3.07 -9.78
N GLY A 48 -18.47 -2.81 -10.24
CA GLY A 48 -18.18 -1.95 -11.38
C GLY A 48 -16.70 -1.56 -11.46
N ASN A 49 -16.30 -0.86 -12.53
CA ASN A 49 -14.94 -0.31 -12.63
C ASN A 49 -14.76 0.85 -11.65
N ASP A 50 -13.58 0.87 -11.04
CA ASP A 50 -13.16 1.72 -9.94
C ASP A 50 -13.22 3.23 -10.31
N PRO A 51 -13.62 4.14 -9.38
CA PRO A 51 -13.34 5.56 -9.54
C PRO A 51 -11.84 5.90 -9.58
N TYR A 52 -10.97 5.03 -9.08
CA TYR A 52 -9.53 5.28 -9.10
C TYR A 52 -8.95 5.15 -10.51
N VAL A 53 -8.33 6.24 -10.97
CA VAL A 53 -7.47 6.27 -12.15
C VAL A 53 -6.05 6.49 -11.65
N ALA A 54 -5.17 5.52 -11.88
CA ALA A 54 -3.77 5.68 -11.53
C ALA A 54 -3.17 6.88 -12.28
N PRO A 55 -2.39 7.76 -11.62
CA PRO A 55 -1.69 8.81 -12.33
C PRO A 55 -0.63 8.22 -13.26
N GLU A 56 -0.38 8.90 -14.38
CA GLU A 56 0.70 8.53 -15.29
C GLU A 56 2.04 8.45 -14.54
N PRO A 57 2.86 7.42 -14.78
CA PRO A 57 4.20 7.32 -14.21
C PRO A 57 5.02 8.57 -14.56
N ARG A 58 5.72 9.12 -13.57
CA ARG A 58 6.74 10.16 -13.83
C ARG A 58 8.06 9.48 -14.10
N GLU A 59 8.52 9.54 -15.35
CA GLU A 59 9.89 9.18 -15.68
C GLU A 59 10.87 10.26 -15.19
N GLY A 60 11.99 9.82 -14.62
CA GLY A 60 13.09 10.66 -14.18
C GLY A 60 14.35 9.82 -14.02
N GLU A 61 15.51 10.47 -13.85
CA GLU A 61 16.77 9.75 -13.69
C GLU A 61 16.84 8.93 -12.38
N LEU A 62 16.06 9.31 -11.37
CA LEU A 62 15.92 8.62 -10.08
C LEU A 62 14.44 8.58 -9.66
N PHE A 63 14.03 7.55 -8.93
CA PHE A 63 12.65 7.38 -8.46
C PHE A 63 12.67 6.90 -7.01
N TYR A 64 12.42 7.82 -6.09
CA TYR A 64 12.49 7.59 -4.63
C TYR A 64 13.82 6.96 -4.15
N PRO A 65 14.99 7.61 -4.41
CA PRO A 65 16.26 7.11 -3.92
C PRO A 65 16.31 7.14 -2.39
N GLY A 66 16.46 5.98 -1.77
CA GLY A 66 16.38 5.83 -0.32
C GLY A 66 17.73 5.91 0.40
N LYS A 67 18.84 5.69 -0.31
CA LYS A 67 20.19 5.63 0.26
C LYS A 67 21.25 6.13 -0.72
N LEU A 68 22.28 6.79 -0.20
CA LEU A 68 23.45 7.24 -0.96
C LEU A 68 24.72 6.99 -0.13
N ILE A 69 25.77 6.50 -0.77
CA ILE A 69 27.12 6.43 -0.16
C ILE A 69 28.16 6.95 -1.14
N ARG A 70 29.17 7.66 -0.64
CA ARG A 70 30.32 8.08 -1.46
C ARG A 70 31.29 6.90 -1.58
N LEU A 71 31.84 6.70 -2.78
CA LEU A 71 32.87 5.70 -2.99
C LEU A 71 34.25 6.30 -2.71
N GLU A 72 34.99 5.61 -1.85
CA GLU A 72 36.38 5.92 -1.47
C GLU A 72 37.36 4.87 -2.00
N THR A 73 36.88 3.89 -2.76
CA THR A 73 37.70 2.83 -3.35
C THR A 73 38.51 3.36 -4.53
N ALA A 74 39.74 2.86 -4.65
CA ALA A 74 40.66 3.26 -5.72
C ALA A 74 40.03 3.11 -7.13
N GLY A 75 40.09 4.17 -7.94
CA GLY A 75 39.50 4.22 -9.28
C GLY A 75 38.02 4.63 -9.33
N HIS A 76 37.40 4.91 -8.18
CA HIS A 76 36.02 5.40 -8.08
C HIS A 76 35.90 6.64 -7.18
N GLU A 77 37.01 7.31 -6.88
CA GLU A 77 37.05 8.48 -6.02
C GLU A 77 36.14 9.59 -6.57
N GLY A 78 35.18 10.00 -5.75
CA GLY A 78 34.23 11.06 -6.12
C GLY A 78 32.90 10.55 -6.67
N ASN A 79 32.77 9.26 -6.96
CA ASN A 79 31.49 8.66 -7.33
C ASN A 79 30.57 8.47 -6.12
N ILE A 80 29.27 8.37 -6.38
CA ILE A 80 28.23 8.07 -5.39
C ILE A 80 27.49 6.81 -5.85
N LEU A 81 27.32 5.85 -4.95
CA LEU A 81 26.43 4.72 -5.15
C LEU A 81 25.05 5.08 -4.60
N VAL A 82 24.02 4.96 -5.44
CA VAL A 82 22.64 5.32 -5.12
C VAL A 82 21.78 4.06 -5.04
N GLY A 83 21.07 3.90 -3.92
CA GLY A 83 20.01 2.90 -3.77
C GLY A 83 18.69 3.48 -4.26
N ASP A 84 18.41 3.30 -5.53
CA ASP A 84 17.26 3.87 -6.23
C ASP A 84 16.00 3.01 -6.07
N SER A 85 15.43 3.03 -4.86
CA SER A 85 14.46 2.01 -4.40
C SER A 85 13.14 1.97 -5.18
N GLY A 86 12.74 3.06 -5.81
CA GLY A 86 11.53 3.09 -6.63
C GLY A 86 11.72 2.59 -8.05
N HIS A 87 12.94 2.51 -8.59
CA HIS A 87 13.19 2.00 -9.95
C HIS A 87 13.34 0.47 -9.97
N HIS A 88 12.22 -0.25 -9.77
CA HIS A 88 12.12 -1.73 -9.83
C HIS A 88 10.95 -2.22 -10.67
#